data_AF-K9B1E8-F1
#
_entry.id   AF-K9B1E8-F1
#
_cell.length_a   1.000
_cell.length_b   1.000
_cell.length_c   1.000
_cell.angle_alpha   90.00
_cell.angle_beta   90.00
_cell.angle_gamma   90.00
#
_symmetry.space_group_name_H-M   'P 1'
#
loop_
_entity.id
_entity.type
_entity.pdbx_description
1 polymer ?
#
loop_
_entity_poly.entity_id
_entity_poly.type
_entity_poly.pdbx_seq_one_letter_code
_entity_poly.pdbx_strand_id
1 'polypeptide(L)'
;MSAAIVTLFLPALVLAAIGVMLLVSSLRRPASAPVAGFVLRTLAALGLLGAAVVAGVGPWLPIPYGIVVIPLLALVFGFVWVVGFLGAALLVEWAAKR
;
A
#
# COMPACT_ATOMS: atom_id res chain seq x y z
N MET A 1 25.39 -11.16 7.53
CA MET A 1 24.74 -9.99 8.14
C MET A 1 23.84 -9.25 7.16
N SER A 2 24.27 -9.01 5.91
CA SER A 2 23.46 -8.35 4.87
C SER A 2 22.14 -9.05 4.54
N ALA A 3 22.16 -10.38 4.36
CA ALA A 3 20.97 -11.13 3.95
C ALA A 3 19.81 -10.98 4.95
N ALA A 4 20.06 -11.11 6.25
CA ALA A 4 19.03 -11.01 7.29
C ALA A 4 18.39 -9.62 7.37
N ILE A 5 19.17 -8.55 7.17
CA ILE A 5 18.66 -7.17 7.12
C ILE A 5 17.76 -7.00 5.90
N VAL A 6 18.18 -7.51 4.74
CA VAL A 6 17.39 -7.45 3.51
C VAL A 6 16.05 -8.18 3.70
N THR A 7 16.03 -9.40 4.25
CA THR A 7 14.78 -10.13 4.48
C THR A 7 13.83 -9.42 5.43
N LEU A 8 14.37 -8.69 6.41
CA LEU A 8 13.59 -7.96 7.40
C LEU A 8 12.84 -6.76 6.79
N PHE A 9 13.53 -5.99 5.94
CA PHE A 9 13.00 -4.75 5.37
C PHE A 9 12.33 -4.95 4.00
N LEU A 10 12.54 -6.10 3.35
CA LEU A 10 11.96 -6.40 2.04
C LEU A 10 10.43 -6.19 1.99
N PRO A 11 9.62 -6.63 2.98
CA PRO A 11 8.18 -6.39 2.97
C PRO A 11 7.83 -4.89 2.95
N ALA A 12 8.50 -4.10 3.79
CA ALA A 12 8.30 -2.65 3.86
C ALA A 12 8.68 -1.97 2.55
N LEU A 13 9.81 -2.37 1.94
CA LEU A 13 10.27 -1.83 0.67
C LEU A 13 9.32 -2.17 -0.48
N VAL A 14 8.81 -3.39 -0.54
CA VAL A 14 7.84 -3.82 -1.56
C VAL A 14 6.54 -3.03 -1.43
N LEU A 15 5.99 -2.92 -0.22
CA LEU A 15 4.77 -2.13 0.02
C LEU A 15 4.97 -0.66 -0.34
N ALA A 16 6.11 -0.08 0.03
CA ALA A 16 6.44 1.30 -0.30
C ALA A 16 6.54 1.51 -1.82
N ALA A 17 7.24 0.61 -2.53
CA ALA A 17 7.39 0.68 -3.97
C ALA A 17 6.02 0.62 -4.69
N ILE A 18 5.16 -0.32 -4.30
CA ILE A 18 3.80 -0.43 -4.87
C ILE A 18 2.98 0.82 -4.54
N GLY A 19 3.02 1.31 -3.30
CA GLY A 19 2.32 2.52 -2.88
C GLY A 19 2.73 3.75 -3.69
N VAL A 20 4.05 3.95 -3.89
CA VAL A 20 4.59 5.04 -4.71
C VAL A 20 4.18 4.88 -6.18
N MET A 21 4.30 3.68 -6.75
CA MET A 21 3.87 3.42 -8.13
C MET A 21 2.39 3.75 -8.33
N LEU A 22 1.54 3.35 -7.38
CA LEU A 22 0.11 3.62 -7.43
C LEU A 22 -0.18 5.14 -7.32
N LEU A 23 0.54 5.85 -6.44
CA LEU A 23 0.42 7.30 -6.31
C LEU A 23 0.82 8.02 -7.61
N VAL A 24 1.98 7.66 -8.18
CA VAL A 24 2.47 8.22 -9.45
C VAL A 24 1.48 7.96 -10.58
N SER A 25 0.93 6.75 -10.66
CA SER A 25 -0.09 6.41 -11.66
C SER A 25 -1.36 7.25 -11.51
N SER A 26 -1.76 7.54 -10.27
CA SER A 26 -2.95 8.34 -9.96
C SER A 26 -2.74 9.82 -10.33
N LEU A 27 -1.53 10.34 -10.10
CA LEU A 27 -1.15 11.71 -10.44
C LEU A 27 -1.05 11.92 -11.96
N ARG A 28 -0.75 10.87 -12.73
CA ARG A 28 -0.70 10.89 -14.20
C ARG A 28 -2.08 10.76 -14.86
N ARG A 29 -3.18 10.88 -14.11
CA ARG A 29 -4.52 10.72 -14.68
C ARG A 29 -4.82 11.82 -15.72
N PRO A 30 -5.53 11.47 -16.82
CA PRO A 30 -6.04 12.48 -17.74
C PRO A 30 -7.11 13.35 -17.05
N ALA A 31 -7.23 14.61 -17.48
CA ALA A 31 -8.16 15.58 -16.89
C ALA A 31 -9.64 15.16 -16.97
N SER A 32 -9.98 14.30 -17.92
CA SER A 32 -11.33 13.73 -18.11
C SER A 32 -11.64 12.54 -17.19
N ALA A 33 -10.67 12.04 -16.40
CA ALA A 33 -10.88 10.89 -15.53
C ALA A 33 -11.74 11.25 -14.31
N PRO A 34 -12.66 10.35 -13.88
CA PRO A 34 -13.54 10.61 -12.74
C PRO A 34 -12.75 10.89 -11.45
N VAL A 35 -13.12 11.97 -10.76
CA VAL A 35 -12.47 12.41 -9.51
C VAL A 35 -12.59 11.35 -8.40
N ALA A 36 -13.73 10.66 -8.33
CA ALA A 36 -13.93 9.59 -7.36
C ALA A 36 -12.91 8.44 -7.52
N GLY A 37 -12.58 8.03 -8.76
CA GLY A 37 -11.55 7.02 -9.01
C GLY A 37 -10.16 7.47 -8.57
N PHE A 38 -9.83 8.74 -8.77
CA PHE A 38 -8.58 9.35 -8.30
C PHE A 38 -8.47 9.33 -6.77
N VAL A 39 -9.52 9.75 -6.06
CA VAL A 39 -9.52 9.78 -4.58
C VAL A 39 -9.34 8.37 -4.04
N LEU A 40 -10.06 7.38 -4.57
CA LEU A 40 -9.98 5.99 -4.12
C LEU A 40 -8.59 5.38 -4.35
N ARG A 41 -7.96 5.63 -5.50
CA ARG A 41 -6.57 5.19 -5.73
C ARG A 41 -5.56 5.87 -4.83
N THR A 42 -5.77 7.15 -4.56
CA THR A 42 -4.91 7.90 -3.63
C THR A 42 -5.02 7.33 -2.22
N LEU A 43 -6.24 7.02 -1.76
CA LEU A 43 -6.46 6.35 -0.47
C LEU A 43 -5.83 4.95 -0.44
N ALA A 44 -5.92 4.18 -1.52
CA ALA A 44 -5.24 2.89 -1.64
C ALA A 44 -3.71 3.04 -1.51
N ALA A 45 -3.13 4.03 -2.19
CA ALA A 45 -1.70 4.31 -2.16
C ALA A 45 -1.24 4.74 -0.76
N LEU A 46 -1.99 5.62 -0.10
CA LEU A 46 -1.70 6.06 1.26
C LEU A 46 -1.76 4.91 2.26
N GLY A 47 -2.73 4.00 2.13
CA GLY A 47 -2.80 2.81 2.98
C GLY A 47 -1.61 1.87 2.80
N LEU A 48 -1.12 1.70 1.57
CA LEU A 48 0.11 0.93 1.29
C LEU A 48 1.35 1.59 1.92
N LEU A 49 1.47 2.91 1.79
CA LEU A 49 2.58 3.64 2.40
C LEU A 49 2.53 3.57 3.93
N GLY A 50 1.33 3.70 4.52
CA GLY A 50 1.12 3.49 5.95
C GLY A 50 1.51 2.07 6.39
N ALA A 51 1.10 1.05 5.64
CA ALA A 51 1.47 -0.34 5.88
C ALA A 51 2.99 -0.55 5.78
N ALA A 52 3.66 0.08 4.81
CA ALA A 52 5.11 0.03 4.67
C ALA A 52 5.82 0.61 5.90
N VAL A 53 5.33 1.74 6.44
CA VAL A 53 5.86 2.33 7.67
C VAL A 53 5.67 1.37 8.85
N VAL A 54 4.48 0.81 9.02
CA VAL A 54 4.22 -0.16 10.11
C VAL A 54 5.14 -1.37 9.99
N ALA A 55 5.31 -1.93 8.80
CA ALA A 55 6.22 -3.05 8.56
C ALA A 55 7.68 -2.69 8.87
N GLY A 56 8.12 -1.46 8.55
CA GLY A 56 9.48 -0.99 8.82
C GLY A 56 9.75 -0.65 10.29
N VAL A 57 8.73 -0.23 11.03
CA VAL A 57 8.83 0.12 12.46
C VAL A 57 8.72 -1.12 13.36
N GLY A 58 8.00 -2.16 12.92
CA GLY A 58 7.80 -3.40 13.66
C GLY A 58 9.03 -4.00 14.37
N PRO A 59 10.19 -4.10 13.70
CA PRO A 59 11.44 -4.58 14.29
C PRO A 59 11.97 -3.78 15.49
N TRP A 60 11.57 -2.52 15.62
CA TRP A 60 12.04 -1.59 16.65
C TRP A 60 11.11 -1.51 17.85
N LEU A 61 9.94 -2.14 17.77
CA LEU A 61 8.97 -2.16 18.86
C LEU A 61 9.40 -3.20 19.91
N PRO A 62 9.33 -2.85 21.21
CA PRO A 62 9.69 -3.76 22.31
C PRO A 62 8.55 -4.76 22.56
N ILE A 63 8.14 -5.48 21.53
CA ILE A 63 7.04 -6.45 21.54
C ILE A 63 7.63 -7.84 21.23
N PRO A 64 7.32 -8.88 22.03
CA PRO A 64 7.69 -10.25 21.70
C PRO A 64 7.20 -10.61 20.29
N TYR A 65 8.09 -11.14 19.44
CA TYR A 65 7.79 -11.48 18.04
C TYR A 65 7.41 -10.30 17.14
N GLY A 66 7.56 -9.05 17.59
CA GLY A 66 7.23 -7.84 16.81
C GLY A 66 7.95 -7.78 15.45
N ILE A 67 9.15 -8.36 15.38
CA ILE A 67 9.97 -8.46 14.16
C ILE A 67 9.35 -9.35 13.07
N VAL A 68 8.46 -10.28 13.41
CA VAL A 68 7.77 -11.17 12.45
C VAL A 68 6.29 -10.82 12.34
N VAL A 69 5.62 -10.61 13.48
CA VAL A 69 4.17 -10.41 13.54
C VAL A 69 3.77 -9.07 12.95
N ILE A 70 4.50 -7.98 13.25
CA ILE A 70 4.12 -6.64 12.76
C ILE A 70 4.25 -6.54 11.23
N PRO A 71 5.36 -6.99 10.58
CA PRO A 71 5.44 -7.02 9.13
C PRO A 71 4.34 -7.87 8.48
N LEU A 72 3.99 -9.01 9.08
CA LEU A 72 2.93 -9.87 8.58
C LEU A 72 1.55 -9.18 8.64
N LEU A 73 1.22 -8.57 9.77
CA LEU A 73 -0.03 -7.81 9.93
C LEU A 73 -0.09 -6.61 8.99
N ALA A 74 1.04 -5.93 8.79
CA ALA A 74 1.14 -4.82 7.83
C ALA A 74 0.88 -5.29 6.39
N LEU A 75 1.42 -6.45 5.99
CA LEU A 75 1.14 -7.04 4.68
C LEU A 75 -0.35 -7.37 4.51
N VAL A 76 -0.97 -8.03 5.51
CA VAL A 76 -2.40 -8.37 5.48
C VAL A 76 -3.25 -7.10 5.41
N PHE A 77 -2.96 -6.11 6.25
CA PHE A 77 -3.66 -4.83 6.25
C PHE A 77 -3.52 -4.12 4.90
N GLY A 78 -2.28 -3.99 4.39
CA GLY A 78 -2.01 -3.37 3.09
C GLY A 78 -2.75 -4.07 1.95
N PHE A 79 -2.78 -5.41 1.96
CA PHE A 79 -3.51 -6.19 0.96
C PHE A 79 -5.02 -5.93 1.00
N VAL A 80 -5.65 -6.07 2.17
CA VAL A 80 -7.09 -5.84 2.34
C VAL A 80 -7.46 -4.40 1.96
N TRP A 81 -6.63 -3.43 2.35
CA TRP A 81 -6.82 -2.03 2.03
C TRP A 81 -6.79 -1.77 0.53
N VAL A 82 -5.77 -2.29 -0.17
CA VAL A 82 -5.64 -2.13 -1.62
C VAL A 82 -6.79 -2.80 -2.34
N VAL A 83 -7.14 -4.04 -2.00
CA VAL A 83 -8.22 -4.76 -2.67
C VAL A 83 -9.54 -3.99 -2.54
N GLY A 84 -9.84 -3.45 -1.37
CA GLY A 84 -11.05 -2.64 -1.15
C GLY A 84 -11.05 -1.34 -1.97
N PHE A 85 -10.04 -0.49 -1.78
CA PHE A 85 -10.03 0.85 -2.38
C PHE A 85 -9.68 0.85 -3.88
N LEU A 86 -8.72 0.03 -4.30
CA LEU A 86 -8.38 -0.10 -5.71
C LEU A 86 -9.50 -0.80 -6.48
N GLY A 87 -10.11 -1.84 -5.90
CA GLY A 87 -11.28 -2.50 -6.47
C GLY A 87 -12.44 -1.52 -6.67
N ALA A 88 -12.77 -0.74 -5.65
CA ALA A 88 -13.79 0.30 -5.75
C ALA A 88 -13.43 1.37 -6.80
N ALA A 89 -12.16 1.79 -6.88
CA ALA A 89 -11.72 2.75 -7.89
C ALA A 89 -11.94 2.23 -9.32
N LEU A 90 -11.62 0.95 -9.56
CA LEU A 90 -11.81 0.31 -10.86
C LEU A 90 -13.30 0.18 -11.21
N LEU A 91 -14.16 -0.14 -10.25
CA LEU A 91 -15.60 -0.20 -10.45
C LEU A 91 -16.20 1.18 -10.81
N VAL A 92 -15.79 2.23 -10.10
CA VAL A 92 -16.23 3.61 -10.36
C VAL A 92 -15.82 4.05 -11.76
N GLU A 93 -14.60 3.76 -12.17
CA GLU A 93 -14.13 4.10 -13.52
C GLU A 93 -14.79 3.30 -14.62
N TRP A 94 -15.11 2.03 -14.36
CA TRP A 94 -15.87 1.22 -15.29
C TRP A 94 -17.30 1.74 -15.46
N ALA A 95 -17.95 2.13 -14.35
CA ALA A 95 -19.27 2.72 -14.37
C ALA A 95 -19.30 4.07 -15.10
N ALA A 96 -18.28 4.91 -14.93
CA ALA A 96 -18.18 6.21 -15.59
C ALA A 96 -17.90 6.14 -17.11
N LYS A 97 -17.53 4.97 -17.63
CA LYS A 97 -17.32 4.73 -19.07
C LYS A 97 -18.55 4.17 -19.77
N ARG A 98 -19.58 3.77 -19.03
CA ARG A 98 -20.90 3.39 -19.55
C ARG A 98 -21.78 4.61 -19.70
#